data_AF-A0AAE8KFA8-F1
#
_entry.id   AF-A0AAE8KFA8-F1
#
_cell.length_a   1.000
_cell.length_b   1.000
_cell.length_c   1.000
_cell.angle_alpha   90.00
_cell.angle_beta   90.00
_cell.angle_gamma   90.00
#
_symmetry.space_group_name_H-M   'P 1'
#
loop_
_entity.id
_entity.type
_entity.pdbx_description
1 polymer ?
#
loop_
_entity_poly.entity_id
_entity_poly.type
_entity_poly.pdbx_seq_one_letter_code
_entity_poly.pdbx_strand_id
1 'polypeptide(L)'
;MTEPTTFEEFKSSLAERDLDGIDSEHTCSTLALVKSFNSSGPHMNRWWVMTPVNWSCPCCNRTKAEIVRLNKNNYLTYQLHEHHDHMKDVVKGLFEKYSIQKDHIVADELSERFAIKAAFSLSAYDNTVVCFDCNKADADAKKIVKAHKYFSFSPREIAEFVKPTPNQEHEIDPLLAQQVWERAKPIFEMRMEFAERFAKIAAENQNWYQPSERTAKQIEQLAKWHFERHGLHQFDRYEPERLLYNTVPFKGAHSSWRLKDNPIVKKKPSNNELAHLVATRGKYWNRYEGEWFCPCCFRDKYDCVRPSKKNSWIFEVKTASLFSIEEMNFDSNPAPMCVDCVDMALNFGREVLELSGKRSMIQFPSSVLTLKELREIVIARPHSQHKFKNEVIDRIIPDIVQRVVKFCDGLT
;
A
#
# COMPACT_ATOMS: atom_id res chain seq x y z
N MET A 1 6.40 17.46 30.20
CA MET A 1 7.86 17.62 30.08
C MET A 1 8.09 18.87 29.26
N THR A 2 8.85 19.82 29.79
CA THR A 2 9.31 21.00 29.03
C THR A 2 10.12 20.53 27.83
N GLU A 3 9.81 21.02 26.63
CA GLU A 3 10.61 20.69 25.45
C GLU A 3 12.05 21.20 25.65
N PRO A 4 13.08 20.37 25.38
CA PRO A 4 14.46 20.78 25.55
C PRO A 4 14.76 21.98 24.65
N THR A 5 15.37 23.01 25.23
CA THR A 5 15.65 24.29 24.55
C THR A 5 16.97 24.26 23.78
N THR A 6 17.82 23.26 24.06
CA THR A 6 19.09 23.02 23.35
C THR A 6 19.27 21.54 22.96
N PHE A 7 20.15 21.28 22.00
CA PHE A 7 20.49 19.91 21.60
C PHE A 7 21.17 19.10 22.71
N GLU A 8 21.98 19.74 23.56
CA GLU A 8 22.64 19.08 24.70
C GLU A 8 21.63 18.67 25.79
N GLU A 9 20.62 19.50 26.05
CA GLU A 9 19.50 19.13 26.93
C GLU A 9 18.70 17.96 26.36
N PHE A 10 18.42 17.99 25.06
CA PHE A 10 17.75 16.90 24.38
C PHE A 10 18.56 15.59 24.49
N LYS A 11 19.86 15.64 24.17
CA LYS A 11 20.77 14.51 24.27
C LYS A 11 20.84 13.96 25.69
N SER A 12 20.98 14.81 26.69
CA SER A 12 21.00 14.41 28.11
C SER A 12 19.69 13.75 28.53
N SER A 13 18.55 14.22 28.01
CA SER A 13 17.24 13.62 28.29
C SER A 13 17.10 12.17 27.81
N LEU A 14 17.90 11.75 26.82
CA LEU A 14 17.83 10.38 26.28
C LEU A 14 18.42 9.33 27.23
N ALA A 15 19.24 9.74 28.20
CA ALA A 15 19.79 8.81 29.18
C ALA A 15 18.71 8.10 30.02
N GLU A 16 17.52 8.68 30.11
CA GLU A 16 16.39 8.18 30.90
C GLU A 16 15.22 7.67 30.03
N ARG A 17 15.29 7.78 28.69
CA ARG A 17 14.20 7.36 27.80
C ARG A 17 14.69 6.93 26.41
N ASP A 18 13.90 6.06 25.77
CA ASP A 18 14.08 5.70 24.37
C ASP A 18 13.30 6.65 23.44
N LEU A 19 13.71 6.67 22.16
CA LEU A 19 13.01 7.37 21.10
C LEU A 19 12.01 6.44 20.41
N ASP A 20 10.84 6.96 20.05
CA ASP A 20 9.86 6.20 19.26
C ASP A 20 10.32 6.13 17.79
N GLY A 21 10.26 4.94 17.20
CA GLY A 21 10.60 4.68 15.79
C GLY A 21 12.09 4.70 15.41
N ILE A 22 12.98 5.23 16.26
CA ILE A 22 14.43 5.39 16.01
C ILE A 22 15.26 5.08 17.27
N ASP A 23 16.59 5.12 17.15
CA ASP A 23 17.51 4.82 18.25
C ASP A 23 18.73 5.76 18.22
N SER A 24 19.52 5.80 19.29
CA SER A 24 20.70 6.63 19.42
C SER A 24 21.71 6.00 20.38
N GLU A 25 22.98 6.40 20.27
CA GLU A 25 24.01 6.01 21.25
C GLU A 25 23.74 6.55 22.67
N HIS A 26 22.79 7.48 22.80
CA HIS A 26 22.44 8.13 24.06
C HIS A 26 21.13 7.62 24.68
N THR A 27 20.41 6.70 24.03
CA THR A 27 19.16 6.14 24.57
C THR A 27 19.40 5.27 25.79
N CYS A 28 18.44 5.21 26.70
CA CYS A 28 18.57 4.46 27.95
C CYS A 28 18.83 2.96 27.68
N SER A 29 18.18 2.37 26.68
CA SER A 29 18.41 0.97 26.29
C SER A 29 19.82 0.71 25.77
N THR A 30 20.37 1.61 24.94
CA THR A 30 21.75 1.49 24.45
C THR A 30 22.76 1.62 25.58
N LEU A 31 22.59 2.60 26.47
CA LEU A 31 23.50 2.81 27.59
C LEU A 31 23.46 1.62 28.57
N ALA A 32 22.29 1.03 28.79
CA ALA A 32 22.14 -0.18 29.60
C ALA A 32 22.92 -1.36 29.00
N LEU A 33 22.86 -1.55 27.68
CA LEU A 33 23.65 -2.58 26.98
C LEU A 33 25.15 -2.33 27.12
N VAL A 34 25.62 -1.10 26.87
CA VAL A 34 27.04 -0.73 27.02
C VAL A 34 27.57 -1.08 28.42
N LYS A 35 26.79 -0.79 29.46
CA LYS A 35 27.10 -1.13 30.85
C LYS A 35 27.10 -2.64 31.09
N SER A 36 26.10 -3.36 30.61
CA SER A 36 25.95 -4.81 30.84
C SER A 36 27.09 -5.63 30.21
N PHE A 37 27.62 -5.19 29.07
CA PHE A 37 28.74 -5.83 28.37
C PHE A 37 30.12 -5.31 28.82
N ASN A 38 30.18 -4.38 29.79
CA ASN A 38 31.40 -3.71 30.22
C ASN A 38 32.22 -3.14 29.04
N SER A 39 31.52 -2.58 28.05
CA SER A 39 32.13 -2.07 26.83
C SER A 39 32.56 -0.61 26.97
N SER A 40 33.54 -0.18 26.17
CA SER A 40 34.00 1.21 26.11
C SER A 40 32.99 2.17 25.47
N GLY A 41 31.97 1.64 24.79
CA GLY A 41 30.92 2.41 24.13
C GLY A 41 30.29 1.66 22.97
N PRO A 42 29.27 2.24 22.32
CA PRO A 42 28.63 1.66 21.15
C PRO A 42 29.38 2.01 19.86
N HIS A 43 29.52 1.05 18.94
CA HIS A 43 29.98 1.28 17.57
C HIS A 43 28.79 1.15 16.61
N MET A 44 28.06 2.26 16.41
CA MET A 44 26.82 2.33 15.64
C MET A 44 27.03 2.74 14.19
N ASN A 45 26.09 2.35 13.32
CA ASN A 45 25.95 2.92 11.99
C ASN A 45 24.56 3.55 11.77
N ARG A 46 24.37 4.22 10.63
CA ARG A 46 23.12 4.94 10.32
C ARG A 46 21.88 4.05 10.39
N TRP A 47 22.00 2.77 9.99
CA TRP A 47 20.85 1.86 9.93
C TRP A 47 20.37 1.49 11.34
N TRP A 48 21.29 1.39 12.30
CA TRP A 48 20.93 1.23 13.70
C TRP A 48 20.09 2.41 14.22
N VAL A 49 20.54 3.64 13.95
CA VAL A 49 19.86 4.88 14.35
C VAL A 49 18.48 4.99 13.70
N MET A 50 18.36 4.62 12.42
CA MET A 50 17.11 4.71 11.65
C MET A 50 16.11 3.57 11.93
N THR A 51 16.35 2.73 12.93
CA THR A 51 15.45 1.64 13.33
C THR A 51 15.07 1.76 14.81
N PRO A 52 13.87 1.34 15.22
CA PRO A 52 13.44 1.48 16.61
C PRO A 52 14.28 0.61 17.55
N VAL A 53 14.26 0.92 18.84
CA VAL A 53 14.97 0.15 19.88
C VAL A 53 14.52 -1.31 19.94
N ASN A 54 13.22 -1.56 19.71
CA ASN A 54 12.64 -2.91 19.68
C ASN A 54 12.77 -3.62 18.32
N TRP A 55 13.57 -3.08 17.38
CA TRP A 55 13.78 -3.70 16.09
C TRP A 55 14.31 -5.14 16.23
N SER A 56 13.78 -6.04 15.41
CA SER A 56 14.20 -7.44 15.33
C SER A 56 14.54 -7.78 13.88
N CYS A 57 15.58 -8.60 13.70
CA CYS A 57 16.05 -8.95 12.36
C CYS A 57 15.01 -9.77 11.59
N PRO A 58 14.63 -9.37 10.36
CA PRO A 58 13.62 -10.10 9.58
C PRO A 58 14.07 -11.48 9.10
N CYS A 59 15.37 -11.80 9.20
CA CYS A 59 15.87 -13.15 8.90
C CYS A 59 15.89 -14.02 10.16
N CYS A 60 16.63 -13.61 11.20
CA CYS A 60 16.89 -14.46 12.36
C CYS A 60 16.02 -14.16 13.60
N ASN A 61 15.15 -13.16 13.53
CA ASN A 61 14.27 -12.69 14.61
C ASN A 61 14.96 -12.21 15.90
N ARG A 62 16.30 -12.20 15.95
CA ARG A 62 17.05 -11.64 17.07
C ARG A 62 16.81 -10.13 17.18
N THR A 63 16.57 -9.68 18.39
CA THR A 63 16.44 -8.26 18.77
C THR A 63 17.79 -7.55 18.71
N LYS A 64 17.76 -6.21 18.75
CA LYS A 64 18.97 -5.38 18.92
C LYS A 64 19.87 -5.86 20.08
N ALA A 65 19.29 -6.15 21.25
CA ALA A 65 20.05 -6.64 22.41
C ALA A 65 20.72 -8.01 22.19
N GLU A 66 20.20 -8.84 21.29
CA GLU A 66 20.70 -10.19 21.02
C GLU A 66 21.70 -10.24 19.84
N ILE A 67 21.90 -9.14 19.10
CA ILE A 67 22.85 -9.10 17.98
C ILE A 67 24.13 -8.32 18.30
N VAL A 68 24.16 -7.60 19.42
CA VAL A 68 25.36 -6.91 19.87
C VAL A 68 26.40 -7.88 20.41
N ARG A 69 27.68 -7.58 20.18
CA ARG A 69 28.84 -8.30 20.78
C ARG A 69 30.06 -7.39 20.87
N LEU A 70 30.99 -7.69 21.78
CA LEU A 70 32.26 -6.97 21.88
C LEU A 70 33.10 -7.20 20.62
N ASN A 71 33.63 -6.12 20.05
CA ASN A 71 34.65 -6.21 19.02
C ASN A 71 36.05 -6.27 19.64
N LYS A 72 37.08 -6.41 18.79
CA LYS A 72 38.49 -6.49 19.20
C LYS A 72 39.00 -5.26 19.97
N ASN A 73 38.31 -4.13 19.87
CA ASN A 73 38.66 -2.86 20.52
C ASN A 73 37.82 -2.59 21.77
N ASN A 74 37.10 -3.58 22.29
CA ASN A 74 36.21 -3.47 23.45
C ASN A 74 34.99 -2.53 23.26
N TYR A 75 34.62 -2.23 22.02
CA TYR A 75 33.35 -1.56 21.71
C TYR A 75 32.28 -2.58 21.39
N LEU A 76 31.06 -2.29 21.81
CA LEU A 76 29.92 -3.14 21.53
C LEU A 76 29.44 -2.86 20.09
N THR A 77 29.13 -3.91 19.32
CA THR A 77 28.81 -3.79 17.88
C THR A 77 27.34 -3.47 17.66
N TYR A 78 27.06 -2.35 17.00
CA TYR A 78 25.70 -1.88 16.71
C TYR A 78 25.53 -1.67 15.20
N GLN A 79 25.68 -2.75 14.44
CA GLN A 79 25.74 -2.70 12.98
C GLN A 79 24.57 -3.44 12.34
N LEU A 80 23.77 -2.70 11.58
CA LEU A 80 22.75 -3.23 10.66
C LEU A 80 23.16 -2.96 9.21
N HIS A 81 22.70 -3.78 8.28
CA HIS A 81 23.07 -3.69 6.87
C HIS A 81 21.83 -3.66 5.98
N GLU A 82 21.88 -2.86 4.91
CA GLU A 82 20.92 -2.98 3.83
C GLU A 82 21.30 -4.16 2.96
N HIS A 83 20.55 -5.25 3.10
CA HIS A 83 20.64 -6.42 2.27
C HIS A 83 19.83 -6.21 0.99
N HIS A 84 20.45 -6.44 -0.16
CA HIS A 84 19.85 -6.17 -1.46
C HIS A 84 20.22 -7.27 -2.47
N ASP A 85 19.37 -7.41 -3.48
CA ASP A 85 19.67 -8.25 -4.64
C ASP A 85 20.60 -7.48 -5.60
N HIS A 86 21.56 -8.18 -6.20
CA HIS A 86 22.57 -7.58 -7.08
C HIS A 86 22.12 -7.42 -8.55
N MET A 87 20.83 -7.62 -8.89
CA MET A 87 20.35 -7.47 -10.27
C MET A 87 20.60 -6.08 -10.86
N LYS A 88 20.65 -5.03 -10.03
CA LYS A 88 21.04 -3.69 -10.48
C LYS A 88 22.47 -3.68 -11.03
N ASP A 89 23.40 -4.33 -10.34
CA ASP A 89 24.81 -4.41 -10.73
C ASP A 89 24.98 -5.30 -11.97
N VAL A 90 24.20 -6.40 -12.06
CA VAL A 90 24.16 -7.28 -13.24
C VAL A 90 23.76 -6.51 -14.49
N VAL A 91 22.60 -5.87 -14.46
CA VAL A 91 22.06 -5.21 -15.64
C VAL A 91 22.96 -4.06 -16.07
N LYS A 92 23.50 -3.29 -15.12
CA LYS A 92 24.47 -2.23 -15.40
C LYS A 92 25.73 -2.78 -16.08
N GLY A 93 26.35 -3.81 -15.52
CA GLY A 93 27.56 -4.41 -16.09
C GLY A 93 27.33 -5.06 -17.46
N LEU A 94 26.17 -5.69 -17.67
CA LEU A 94 25.79 -6.25 -18.98
C LEU A 94 25.52 -5.14 -20.01
N PHE A 95 24.87 -4.05 -19.61
CA PHE A 95 24.64 -2.90 -20.48
C PHE A 95 25.96 -2.28 -20.94
N GLU A 96 26.87 -2.00 -19.99
CA GLU A 96 28.21 -1.48 -20.30
C GLU A 96 28.96 -2.42 -21.25
N LYS A 97 28.95 -3.72 -20.96
CA LYS A 97 29.57 -4.75 -21.82
C LYS A 97 29.01 -4.70 -23.25
N TYR A 98 27.69 -4.70 -23.42
CA TYR A 98 27.08 -4.72 -24.75
C TYR A 98 27.20 -3.39 -25.49
N SER A 99 27.24 -2.27 -24.77
CA SER A 99 27.45 -0.95 -25.35
C SER A 99 28.86 -0.82 -25.93
N ILE A 100 29.89 -1.23 -25.18
CA ILE A 100 31.31 -1.14 -25.59
C ILE A 100 31.65 -2.09 -26.76
N GLN A 101 30.93 -3.20 -26.90
CA GLN A 101 31.15 -4.16 -28.00
C GLN A 101 30.69 -3.68 -29.37
N LYS A 102 30.06 -2.51 -29.47
CA LYS A 102 29.54 -1.97 -30.74
C LYS A 102 30.54 -1.08 -31.44
N ASP A 103 30.56 -1.19 -32.76
CA ASP A 103 31.34 -0.31 -33.64
C ASP A 103 30.87 1.16 -33.55
N HIS A 104 29.57 1.36 -33.28
CA HIS A 104 28.98 2.68 -33.09
C HIS A 104 28.13 2.70 -31.81
N ILE A 105 28.54 3.53 -30.84
CA ILE A 105 27.85 3.68 -29.57
C ILE A 105 26.63 4.60 -29.77
N VAL A 106 25.44 4.02 -29.66
CA VAL A 106 24.14 4.72 -29.73
C VAL A 106 23.47 4.87 -28.36
N ALA A 107 24.04 4.23 -27.33
CA ALA A 107 23.53 4.25 -25.98
C ALA A 107 23.93 5.54 -25.26
N ASP A 108 23.00 6.09 -24.50
CA ASP A 108 23.13 7.34 -23.76
C ASP A 108 22.72 7.18 -22.28
N GLU A 109 22.66 8.28 -21.53
CA GLU A 109 22.23 8.27 -20.13
C GLU A 109 20.80 7.71 -19.96
N LEU A 110 19.92 7.93 -20.93
CA LEU A 110 18.55 7.43 -20.90
C LEU A 110 18.49 5.90 -21.06
N SER A 111 19.37 5.37 -21.89
CA SER A 111 19.58 3.93 -22.07
C SER A 111 20.04 3.27 -20.78
N GLU A 112 21.00 3.88 -20.05
CA GLU A 112 21.43 3.39 -18.73
C GLU A 112 20.28 3.44 -17.70
N ARG A 113 19.52 4.54 -17.67
CA ARG A 113 18.36 4.68 -16.77
C ARG A 113 17.29 3.62 -17.03
N PHE A 114 16.99 3.30 -18.29
CA PHE A 114 16.07 2.23 -18.66
C PHE A 114 16.56 0.87 -18.15
N ALA A 115 17.84 0.55 -18.39
CA ALA A 115 18.49 -0.67 -17.88
C ALA A 115 18.36 -0.78 -16.35
N ILE A 116 18.72 0.27 -15.60
CA ILE A 116 18.61 0.27 -14.13
C ILE A 116 17.16 0.11 -13.66
N LYS A 117 16.19 0.70 -14.36
CA LYS A 117 14.76 0.58 -14.02
C LYS A 117 14.26 -0.86 -14.22
N ALA A 118 14.69 -1.54 -15.28
CA ALA A 118 14.35 -2.93 -15.53
C ALA A 118 14.90 -3.85 -14.43
N ALA A 119 16.08 -3.55 -13.88
CA ALA A 119 16.69 -4.35 -12.83
C ALA A 119 15.82 -4.46 -11.56
N PHE A 120 15.08 -3.41 -11.20
CA PHE A 120 14.19 -3.43 -10.05
C PHE A 120 13.09 -4.50 -10.18
N SER A 121 12.53 -4.69 -11.38
CA SER A 121 11.55 -5.74 -11.66
C SER A 121 12.13 -7.15 -11.68
N LEU A 122 13.47 -7.27 -11.71
CA LEU A 122 14.19 -8.54 -11.70
C LEU A 122 14.76 -8.89 -10.32
N SER A 123 14.72 -8.00 -9.33
CA SER A 123 15.15 -8.32 -7.97
C SER A 123 14.26 -9.42 -7.36
N ALA A 124 14.84 -10.39 -6.63
CA ALA A 124 14.05 -11.43 -5.96
C ALA A 124 13.29 -10.92 -4.74
N TYR A 125 13.76 -9.83 -4.15
CA TYR A 125 13.22 -9.27 -2.91
C TYR A 125 13.55 -7.78 -2.82
N ASP A 126 12.79 -7.07 -2.00
CA ASP A 126 13.02 -5.65 -1.69
C ASP A 126 14.25 -5.47 -0.80
N ASN A 127 14.97 -4.36 -0.98
CA ASN A 127 16.05 -3.97 -0.07
C ASN A 127 15.56 -3.98 1.37
N THR A 128 16.25 -4.73 2.23
CA THR A 128 15.80 -5.01 3.59
C THR A 128 16.93 -4.76 4.57
N VAL A 129 16.66 -4.05 5.66
CA VAL A 129 17.64 -3.89 6.76
C VAL A 129 17.71 -5.21 7.55
N VAL A 130 18.90 -5.77 7.71
CA VAL A 130 19.19 -7.02 8.42
C VAL A 130 20.33 -6.82 9.42
N CYS A 131 20.52 -7.77 10.35
CA CYS A 131 21.66 -7.70 11.25
C CYS A 131 22.97 -8.05 10.51
N PHE A 132 24.11 -7.56 11.04
CA PHE A 132 25.43 -7.86 10.49
C PHE A 132 25.65 -9.36 10.25
N ASP A 133 25.24 -10.21 11.19
CA ASP A 133 25.49 -11.65 11.10
C ASP A 133 24.68 -12.31 9.98
N CYS A 134 23.44 -11.90 9.75
CA CYS A 134 22.63 -12.42 8.64
C CYS A 134 23.21 -12.00 7.29
N ASN A 135 23.69 -10.76 7.18
CA ASN A 135 24.37 -10.27 5.98
C ASN A 135 25.68 -11.06 5.73
N LYS A 136 26.43 -11.36 6.79
CA LYS A 136 27.62 -12.21 6.71
C LYS A 136 27.25 -13.66 6.33
N ALA A 137 26.18 -14.20 6.90
CA ALA A 137 25.72 -15.55 6.63
C ALA A 137 25.33 -15.76 5.16
N ASP A 138 24.72 -14.77 4.50
CA ASP A 138 24.52 -14.79 3.05
C ASP A 138 25.87 -14.94 2.31
N ALA A 139 26.85 -14.09 2.61
CA ALA A 139 28.15 -14.13 1.96
C ALA A 139 28.88 -15.46 2.16
N ASP A 140 28.78 -16.06 3.35
CA ASP A 140 29.44 -17.33 3.67
C ASP A 140 28.69 -18.53 3.09
N ALA A 141 27.35 -18.54 3.13
CA ALA A 141 26.52 -19.57 2.50
C ALA A 141 26.76 -19.63 0.99
N LYS A 142 26.88 -18.48 0.30
CA LYS A 142 27.20 -18.41 -1.13
C LYS A 142 28.52 -19.10 -1.49
N LYS A 143 29.53 -18.98 -0.62
CA LYS A 143 30.82 -19.68 -0.81
C LYS A 143 30.67 -21.19 -0.65
N ILE A 144 29.90 -21.63 0.36
CA ILE A 144 29.65 -23.04 0.64
C ILE A 144 28.98 -23.72 -0.57
N VAL A 145 27.88 -23.14 -1.07
CA VAL A 145 27.09 -23.71 -2.17
C VAL A 145 27.65 -23.40 -3.56
N LYS A 146 28.73 -22.60 -3.64
CA LYS A 146 29.32 -22.08 -4.88
C LYS A 146 28.30 -21.37 -5.77
N ALA A 147 27.46 -20.53 -5.15
CA ALA A 147 26.45 -19.76 -5.86
C ALA A 147 27.09 -18.74 -6.81
N HIS A 148 26.29 -18.27 -7.76
CA HIS A 148 26.73 -17.22 -8.68
C HIS A 148 27.10 -15.93 -7.92
N LYS A 149 28.11 -15.19 -8.38
CA LYS A 149 28.62 -13.99 -7.67
C LYS A 149 27.59 -12.88 -7.46
N TYR A 150 26.57 -12.81 -8.32
CA TYR A 150 25.47 -11.84 -8.24
C TYR A 150 24.20 -12.42 -7.61
N PHE A 151 24.25 -13.65 -7.11
CA PHE A 151 23.16 -14.20 -6.32
C PHE A 151 23.26 -13.68 -4.88
N SER A 152 22.11 -13.54 -4.25
CA SER A 152 21.96 -13.29 -2.81
C SER A 152 20.69 -14.01 -2.34
N PHE A 153 20.76 -14.64 -1.18
CA PHE A 153 19.60 -15.26 -0.54
C PHE A 153 18.69 -14.16 0.02
N SER A 154 17.39 -14.24 -0.19
CA SER A 154 16.41 -13.37 0.44
C SER A 154 16.42 -13.52 1.98
N PRO A 155 15.90 -12.54 2.75
CA PRO A 155 15.81 -12.65 4.21
C PRO A 155 15.14 -13.95 4.69
N ARG A 156 14.09 -14.39 3.98
CA ARG A 156 13.37 -15.63 4.28
C ARG A 156 14.24 -16.86 4.01
N GLU A 157 15.00 -16.87 2.92
CA GLU A 157 15.90 -17.96 2.57
C GLU A 157 17.08 -18.05 3.56
N ILE A 158 17.63 -16.92 3.99
CA ILE A 158 18.67 -16.88 5.04
C ILE A 158 18.15 -17.53 6.33
N ALA A 159 16.92 -17.22 6.73
CA ALA A 159 16.30 -17.76 7.93
C ALA A 159 16.24 -19.30 7.96
N GLU A 160 16.21 -19.95 6.79
CA GLU A 160 16.09 -21.40 6.70
C GLU A 160 17.38 -22.14 7.06
N PHE A 161 18.55 -21.53 6.86
CA PHE A 161 19.83 -22.21 7.05
C PHE A 161 20.69 -21.63 8.17
N VAL A 162 20.32 -20.49 8.76
CA VAL A 162 21.06 -19.94 9.92
C VAL A 162 20.54 -20.52 11.23
N LYS A 163 21.46 -20.80 12.15
CA LYS A 163 21.14 -21.14 13.55
C LYS A 163 21.46 -19.92 14.42
N PRO A 164 20.46 -19.15 14.86
CA PRO A 164 20.68 -17.97 15.68
C PRO A 164 21.00 -18.33 17.13
N THR A 165 22.05 -17.71 17.66
CA THR A 165 22.39 -17.72 19.08
C THR A 165 22.54 -16.26 19.54
N PRO A 166 21.97 -15.86 20.69
CA PRO A 166 22.16 -14.51 21.22
C PRO A 166 23.64 -14.16 21.37
N ASN A 167 23.99 -12.94 20.95
CA ASN A 167 25.30 -12.30 21.06
C ASN A 167 26.46 -13.07 20.41
N GLN A 168 26.16 -14.01 19.49
CA GLN A 168 27.13 -14.82 18.76
C GLN A 168 26.91 -14.73 17.25
N GLU A 169 27.94 -15.06 16.46
CA GLU A 169 27.79 -15.19 15.01
C GLU A 169 26.90 -16.39 14.65
N HIS A 170 26.28 -16.34 13.47
CA HIS A 170 25.45 -17.45 13.00
C HIS A 170 26.29 -18.67 12.62
N GLU A 171 25.86 -19.84 13.09
CA GLU A 171 26.23 -21.10 12.46
C GLU A 171 25.34 -21.31 11.21
N ILE A 172 25.92 -21.79 10.12
CA ILE A 172 25.23 -22.09 8.87
C ILE A 172 25.08 -23.60 8.75
N ASP A 173 23.87 -24.08 8.48
CA ASP A 173 23.61 -25.46 8.07
C ASP A 173 23.93 -25.62 6.56
N PRO A 174 25.01 -26.32 6.19
CA PRO A 174 25.42 -26.41 4.79
C PRO A 174 24.44 -27.18 3.91
N LEU A 175 23.73 -28.17 4.48
CA LEU A 175 22.78 -28.99 3.74
C LEU A 175 21.53 -28.18 3.41
N LEU A 176 21.01 -27.43 4.39
CA LEU A 176 19.86 -26.54 4.16
C LEU A 176 20.24 -25.41 3.20
N ALA A 177 21.42 -24.81 3.33
CA ALA A 177 21.90 -23.80 2.38
C ALA A 177 21.93 -24.33 0.94
N GLN A 178 22.40 -25.57 0.74
CA GLN A 178 22.39 -26.21 -0.58
C GLN A 178 20.97 -26.42 -1.10
N GLN A 179 20.04 -26.92 -0.27
CA GLN A 179 18.65 -27.13 -0.67
C GLN A 179 17.97 -25.83 -1.07
N VAL A 180 18.19 -24.76 -0.30
CA VAL A 180 17.65 -23.43 -0.61
C VAL A 180 18.21 -22.93 -1.95
N TRP A 181 19.50 -23.09 -2.19
CA TRP A 181 20.13 -22.71 -3.46
C TRP A 181 19.55 -23.47 -4.66
N GLU A 182 19.42 -24.79 -4.58
CA GLU A 182 18.86 -25.59 -5.69
C GLU A 182 17.41 -25.19 -6.02
N ARG A 183 16.63 -24.77 -5.03
CA ARG A 183 15.27 -24.25 -5.27
C ARG A 183 15.28 -22.86 -5.92
N ALA A 184 16.20 -21.99 -5.52
CA ALA A 184 16.26 -20.61 -6.01
C ALA A 184 16.92 -20.50 -7.40
N LYS A 185 17.82 -21.43 -7.74
CA LYS A 185 18.66 -21.40 -8.93
C LYS A 185 17.89 -21.28 -10.26
N PRO A 186 16.82 -22.05 -10.55
CA PRO A 186 16.13 -21.95 -11.84
C PRO A 186 15.53 -20.56 -12.09
N ILE A 187 14.97 -19.94 -11.05
CA ILE A 187 14.41 -18.58 -11.14
C ILE A 187 15.53 -17.55 -11.24
N PHE A 188 16.64 -17.74 -10.53
CA PHE A 188 17.82 -16.87 -10.69
C PHE A 188 18.35 -16.89 -12.13
N GLU A 189 18.48 -18.06 -12.75
CA GLU A 189 18.93 -18.20 -14.14
C GLU A 189 17.99 -17.50 -15.12
N MET A 190 16.67 -17.67 -14.95
CA MET A 190 15.67 -16.96 -15.75
C MET A 190 15.78 -15.43 -15.60
N ARG A 191 16.02 -14.93 -14.39
CA ARG A 191 16.24 -13.49 -14.15
C ARG A 191 17.49 -12.98 -14.85
N MET A 192 18.57 -13.77 -14.87
CA MET A 192 19.79 -13.44 -15.60
C MET A 192 19.55 -13.36 -17.12
N GLU A 193 18.74 -14.26 -17.69
CA GLU A 193 18.36 -14.19 -19.11
C GLU A 193 17.58 -12.91 -19.44
N PHE A 194 16.62 -12.53 -18.58
CA PHE A 194 15.88 -11.27 -18.76
C PHE A 194 16.80 -10.06 -18.61
N ALA A 195 17.69 -10.06 -17.62
CA ALA A 195 18.69 -9.01 -17.42
C ALA A 195 19.53 -8.79 -18.69
N GLU A 196 19.97 -9.89 -19.32
CA GLU A 196 20.72 -9.85 -20.56
C GLU A 196 19.91 -9.25 -21.72
N ARG A 197 18.64 -9.64 -21.87
CA ARG A 197 17.76 -9.09 -22.91
C ARG A 197 17.53 -7.59 -22.74
N PHE A 198 17.21 -7.15 -21.52
CA PHE A 198 17.01 -5.72 -21.24
C PHE A 198 18.29 -4.90 -21.46
N ALA A 199 19.44 -5.44 -21.07
CA ALA A 199 20.74 -4.80 -21.31
C ALA A 199 21.04 -4.63 -22.82
N LYS A 200 20.72 -5.63 -23.66
CA LYS A 200 20.87 -5.53 -25.13
C LYS A 200 19.94 -4.49 -25.73
N ILE A 201 18.67 -4.48 -25.35
CA ILE A 201 17.69 -3.48 -25.79
C ILE A 201 18.17 -2.07 -25.43
N ALA A 202 18.66 -1.89 -24.20
CA ALA A 202 19.21 -0.62 -23.73
C ALA A 202 20.44 -0.21 -24.55
N ALA A 203 21.39 -1.13 -24.78
CA ALA A 203 22.59 -0.87 -25.59
C ALA A 203 22.27 -0.54 -27.06
N GLU A 204 21.11 -0.99 -27.57
CA GLU A 204 20.60 -0.69 -28.91
C GLU A 204 19.77 0.59 -29.00
N ASN A 205 19.42 1.20 -27.87
CA ASN A 205 18.56 2.37 -27.82
C ASN A 205 17.26 2.20 -28.65
N GLN A 206 16.59 1.04 -28.53
CA GLN A 206 15.39 0.73 -29.32
C GLN A 206 14.13 1.54 -28.93
N ASN A 207 14.27 2.71 -28.29
CA ASN A 207 13.17 3.62 -27.92
C ASN A 207 12.06 3.00 -27.03
N TRP A 208 12.41 2.14 -26.08
CA TRP A 208 11.45 1.59 -25.10
C TRP A 208 11.14 2.53 -23.94
N TYR A 209 11.95 3.56 -23.75
CA TYR A 209 11.82 4.53 -22.66
C TYR A 209 11.99 5.93 -23.21
N GLN A 210 10.95 6.74 -23.05
CA GLN A 210 10.99 8.16 -23.35
C GLN A 210 10.85 8.94 -22.04
N PRO A 211 11.87 9.70 -21.61
CA PRO A 211 11.75 10.55 -20.44
C PRO A 211 10.80 11.74 -20.74
N SER A 212 10.07 12.18 -19.73
CA SER A 212 9.42 13.50 -19.76
C SER A 212 10.47 14.59 -19.53
N GLU A 213 10.34 15.73 -20.21
CA GLU A 213 11.16 16.93 -19.91
C GLU A 213 11.05 17.34 -18.44
N ARG A 214 9.85 17.22 -17.87
CA ARG A 214 9.59 17.46 -16.46
C ARG A 214 8.66 16.39 -15.89
N THR A 215 9.14 15.71 -14.87
CA THR A 215 8.38 14.64 -14.20
C THR A 215 7.33 15.21 -13.25
N ALA A 216 6.26 14.46 -12.99
CA ALA A 216 5.27 14.80 -11.97
C ALA A 216 5.92 15.04 -10.59
N LYS A 217 6.90 14.21 -10.20
CA LYS A 217 7.64 14.37 -8.94
C LYS A 217 8.39 15.70 -8.84
N GLN A 218 9.00 16.16 -9.93
CA GLN A 218 9.66 17.47 -9.96
C GLN A 218 8.66 18.64 -9.90
N ILE A 219 7.47 18.48 -10.47
CA ILE A 219 6.37 19.45 -10.31
C ILE A 219 5.92 19.49 -8.84
N GLU A 220 5.69 18.32 -8.22
CA GLU A 220 5.30 18.20 -6.82
C GLU A 220 6.35 18.80 -5.87
N GLN A 221 7.63 18.55 -6.10
CA GLN A 221 8.71 19.15 -5.29
C GLN A 221 8.75 20.67 -5.40
N LEU A 222 8.63 21.22 -6.61
CA LEU A 222 8.56 22.68 -6.78
C LEU A 222 7.28 23.25 -6.13
N ALA A 223 6.15 22.56 -6.28
CA ALA A 223 4.89 22.97 -5.68
C ALA A 223 4.99 23.00 -4.15
N LYS A 224 5.60 22.00 -3.51
CA LYS A 224 5.86 21.99 -2.06
C LYS A 224 6.67 23.20 -1.60
N TRP A 225 7.71 23.56 -2.34
CA TRP A 225 8.48 24.78 -2.04
C TRP A 225 7.61 26.04 -2.13
N HIS A 226 6.76 26.15 -3.16
CA HIS A 226 5.81 27.27 -3.25
C HIS A 226 4.78 27.25 -2.11
N PHE A 227 4.26 26.08 -1.74
CA PHE A 227 3.29 25.95 -0.65
C PHE A 227 3.89 26.41 0.68
N GLU A 228 5.14 26.05 0.98
CA GLU A 228 5.85 26.52 2.15
C GLU A 228 6.12 28.02 2.10
N ARG A 229 6.64 28.53 0.97
CA ARG A 229 6.89 29.96 0.78
C ARG A 229 5.64 30.83 0.93
N HIS A 230 4.48 30.33 0.51
CA HIS A 230 3.20 31.02 0.59
C HIS A 230 2.42 30.70 1.88
N GLY A 231 3.00 29.95 2.82
CA GLY A 231 2.39 29.65 4.11
C GLY A 231 1.17 28.73 4.06
N LEU A 232 0.92 28.04 2.94
CA LEU A 232 -0.27 27.18 2.75
C LEU A 232 -0.30 26.02 3.76
N HIS A 233 0.87 25.53 4.17
CA HIS A 233 0.99 24.48 5.20
C HIS A 233 0.50 24.89 6.60
N GLN A 234 0.28 26.18 6.85
CA GLN A 234 -0.34 26.65 8.10
C GLN A 234 -1.84 26.38 8.13
N PHE A 235 -2.49 26.28 6.96
CA PHE A 235 -3.93 26.04 6.83
C PHE A 235 -4.23 24.56 6.57
N ASP A 236 -3.39 23.88 5.77
CA ASP A 236 -3.46 22.43 5.57
C ASP A 236 -2.04 21.85 5.42
N ARG A 237 -1.61 21.10 6.45
CA ARG A 237 -0.28 20.49 6.49
C ARG A 237 -0.09 19.41 5.42
N TYR A 238 -1.16 18.73 5.00
CA TYR A 238 -1.07 17.49 4.23
C TYR A 238 -1.43 17.66 2.76
N GLU A 239 -2.49 18.43 2.44
CA GLU A 239 -2.99 18.62 1.07
C GLU A 239 -3.22 20.11 0.73
N PRO A 240 -2.19 20.98 0.89
CA PRO A 240 -2.30 22.43 0.69
C PRO A 240 -2.81 22.84 -0.70
N GLU A 241 -2.58 22.04 -1.72
CA GLU A 241 -3.06 22.32 -3.08
C GLU A 241 -4.58 22.39 -3.16
N ARG A 242 -5.32 21.67 -2.30
CA ARG A 242 -6.78 21.66 -2.28
C ARG A 242 -7.39 22.99 -1.87
N LEU A 243 -6.60 23.86 -1.23
CA LEU A 243 -7.00 25.23 -0.91
C LEU A 243 -7.12 26.11 -2.16
N LEU A 244 -6.48 25.71 -3.26
CA LEU A 244 -6.32 26.53 -4.47
C LEU A 244 -7.28 26.14 -5.60
N TYR A 245 -8.11 25.10 -5.43
CA TYR A 245 -9.11 24.72 -6.43
C TYR A 245 -10.33 24.07 -5.80
N ASN A 246 -11.44 24.12 -6.51
CA ASN A 246 -12.64 23.40 -6.11
C ASN A 246 -12.41 21.90 -6.29
N THR A 247 -12.20 21.20 -5.17
CA THR A 247 -12.06 19.74 -5.13
C THR A 247 -13.34 19.00 -5.50
N VAL A 248 -14.49 19.69 -5.44
CA VAL A 248 -15.79 19.15 -5.85
C VAL A 248 -15.95 19.37 -7.36
N PRO A 249 -15.92 18.31 -8.19
CA PRO A 249 -16.22 18.45 -9.61
C PRO A 249 -17.63 18.98 -9.76
N PHE A 250 -17.87 19.82 -10.78
CA PHE A 250 -19.22 20.26 -11.12
C PHE A 250 -20.12 19.03 -11.32
N LYS A 251 -21.03 18.80 -10.37
CA LYS A 251 -22.06 17.77 -10.46
C LYS A 251 -23.26 18.50 -11.07
N GLY A 252 -23.71 18.04 -12.23
CA GLY A 252 -24.97 18.52 -12.81
C GLY A 252 -26.15 18.29 -11.85
N ALA A 253 -27.39 18.53 -12.31
CA ALA A 253 -28.59 18.41 -11.46
C ALA A 253 -28.59 17.15 -10.58
N HIS A 254 -29.08 17.27 -9.34
CA HIS A 254 -29.08 16.18 -8.37
C HIS A 254 -29.90 14.96 -8.79
N SER A 255 -30.78 15.07 -9.79
CA SER A 255 -31.53 13.98 -10.43
C SER A 255 -30.76 13.27 -11.56
N SER A 256 -29.58 13.76 -11.97
CA SER A 256 -28.84 13.23 -13.11
C SER A 256 -28.37 11.78 -12.94
N TRP A 257 -28.23 11.28 -11.70
CA TRP A 257 -27.80 9.91 -11.42
C TRP A 257 -28.78 8.87 -11.98
N ARG A 258 -30.09 9.18 -11.98
CA ARG A 258 -31.17 8.30 -12.46
C ARG A 258 -31.48 8.43 -13.95
N LEU A 259 -30.79 9.34 -14.64
CA LEU A 259 -30.89 9.54 -16.09
C LEU A 259 -29.75 8.88 -16.88
N LYS A 260 -28.73 8.34 -16.19
CA LYS A 260 -27.59 7.69 -16.85
C LYS A 260 -28.00 6.37 -17.49
N ASP A 261 -27.80 6.26 -18.79
CA ASP A 261 -28.00 4.98 -19.48
C ASP A 261 -26.79 4.07 -19.31
N ASN A 262 -26.84 3.25 -18.26
CA ASN A 262 -25.80 2.27 -17.98
C ASN A 262 -26.01 1.02 -18.86
N PRO A 263 -25.04 0.63 -19.70
CA PRO A 263 -25.18 -0.49 -20.61
C PRO A 263 -25.37 -1.82 -19.87
N ILE A 264 -26.07 -2.75 -20.51
CA ILE A 264 -26.21 -4.13 -20.00
C ILE A 264 -24.96 -4.90 -20.39
N VAL A 265 -24.33 -5.51 -19.40
CA VAL A 265 -23.18 -6.38 -19.59
C VAL A 265 -23.71 -7.77 -19.99
N LYS A 266 -23.45 -8.15 -21.24
CA LYS A 266 -23.88 -9.46 -21.78
C LYS A 266 -22.95 -10.60 -21.37
N LYS A 267 -21.67 -10.31 -21.17
CA LYS A 267 -20.66 -11.29 -20.75
C LYS A 267 -20.87 -11.64 -19.28
N LYS A 268 -20.79 -12.92 -18.93
CA LYS A 268 -20.74 -13.39 -17.54
C LYS A 268 -19.27 -13.66 -17.13
N PRO A 269 -18.91 -13.51 -15.85
CA PRO A 269 -17.58 -13.88 -15.38
C PRO A 269 -17.37 -15.39 -15.55
N SER A 270 -16.29 -15.78 -16.23
CA SER A 270 -15.83 -17.18 -16.23
C SER A 270 -15.29 -17.58 -14.85
N ASN A 271 -15.19 -18.89 -14.60
CA ASN A 271 -14.63 -19.41 -13.33
C ASN A 271 -13.21 -18.90 -13.06
N ASN A 272 -12.37 -18.79 -14.10
CA ASN A 272 -11.00 -18.27 -13.96
C ASN A 272 -10.98 -16.77 -13.66
N GLU A 273 -11.85 -15.99 -14.31
CA GLU A 273 -11.98 -14.56 -14.03
C GLU A 273 -12.49 -14.31 -12.61
N LEU A 274 -13.42 -15.14 -12.13
CA LEU A 274 -13.90 -15.10 -10.75
C LEU A 274 -12.81 -15.51 -9.76
N ALA A 275 -12.08 -16.59 -10.02
CA ALA A 275 -10.96 -17.01 -9.18
C ALA A 275 -9.88 -15.91 -9.10
N HIS A 276 -9.58 -15.25 -10.22
CA HIS A 276 -8.66 -14.13 -10.26
C HIS A 276 -9.18 -12.91 -9.45
N LEU A 277 -10.46 -12.57 -9.57
CA LEU A 277 -11.10 -11.54 -8.73
C LEU A 277 -10.92 -11.87 -7.24
N VAL A 278 -11.19 -13.12 -6.85
CA VAL A 278 -11.09 -13.55 -5.45
C VAL A 278 -9.65 -13.50 -4.95
N ALA A 279 -8.68 -13.96 -5.74
CA ALA A 279 -7.27 -13.97 -5.37
C ALA A 279 -6.68 -12.56 -5.25
N THR A 280 -7.07 -11.63 -6.14
CA THR A 280 -6.47 -10.29 -6.21
C THR A 280 -7.25 -9.22 -5.46
N ARG A 281 -8.58 -9.39 -5.31
CA ARG A 281 -9.51 -8.38 -4.77
C ARG A 281 -10.67 -9.00 -3.97
N GLY A 282 -10.49 -10.20 -3.44
CA GLY A 282 -11.54 -10.97 -2.76
C GLY A 282 -11.95 -10.49 -1.37
N LYS A 283 -11.49 -9.32 -0.89
CA LYS A 283 -11.81 -8.83 0.47
C LYS A 283 -13.30 -8.89 0.80
N TYR A 284 -14.16 -8.40 -0.10
CA TYR A 284 -15.61 -8.47 0.07
C TYR A 284 -16.15 -9.87 -0.20
N TRP A 285 -15.59 -10.57 -1.19
CA TRP A 285 -16.02 -11.92 -1.52
C TRP A 285 -15.84 -12.90 -0.35
N ASN A 286 -14.70 -12.84 0.34
CA ASN A 286 -14.36 -13.76 1.43
C ASN A 286 -15.03 -13.39 2.75
N ARG A 287 -15.52 -12.15 2.89
CA ARG A 287 -16.18 -11.67 4.10
C ARG A 287 -17.60 -12.21 4.28
N TYR A 288 -18.29 -12.47 3.17
CA TYR A 288 -19.69 -12.90 3.19
C TYR A 288 -19.80 -14.34 2.72
N GLU A 289 -20.65 -15.12 3.38
CA GLU A 289 -20.92 -16.51 3.05
C GLU A 289 -21.50 -16.68 1.64
N GLY A 290 -21.49 -17.92 1.13
CA GLY A 290 -21.99 -18.23 -0.22
C GLY A 290 -23.46 -17.86 -0.45
N GLU A 291 -24.27 -17.92 0.61
CA GLU A 291 -25.72 -17.69 0.59
C GLU A 291 -26.10 -16.22 0.78
N TRP A 292 -25.14 -15.29 0.77
CA TRP A 292 -25.46 -13.88 0.91
C TRP A 292 -26.25 -13.36 -0.31
N PHE A 293 -27.36 -12.68 -0.03
CA PHE A 293 -28.13 -11.91 -1.01
C PHE A 293 -28.18 -10.45 -0.60
N CYS A 294 -28.15 -9.55 -1.58
CA CYS A 294 -28.33 -8.13 -1.31
C CYS A 294 -29.76 -7.88 -0.76
N PRO A 295 -29.92 -7.30 0.44
CA PRO A 295 -31.24 -7.10 1.05
C PRO A 295 -32.10 -6.08 0.29
N CYS A 296 -31.52 -5.27 -0.60
CA CYS A 296 -32.26 -4.30 -1.41
C CYS A 296 -32.65 -4.84 -2.79
N CYS A 297 -31.73 -5.44 -3.55
CA CYS A 297 -32.01 -5.86 -4.93
C CYS A 297 -32.12 -7.38 -5.10
N PHE A 298 -31.93 -8.16 -4.03
CA PHE A 298 -32.03 -9.61 -3.98
C PHE A 298 -31.08 -10.39 -4.91
N ARG A 299 -30.12 -9.71 -5.56
CA ARG A 299 -29.02 -10.38 -6.28
C ARG A 299 -28.15 -11.16 -5.30
N ASP A 300 -27.75 -12.36 -5.70
CA ASP A 300 -26.73 -13.12 -5.01
C ASP A 300 -25.32 -12.52 -5.23
N LYS A 301 -24.30 -13.14 -4.62
CA LYS A 301 -22.90 -12.71 -4.79
C LYS A 301 -22.45 -12.70 -6.24
N TYR A 302 -22.79 -13.73 -7.01
CA TYR A 302 -22.33 -13.90 -8.39
C TYR A 302 -22.98 -12.86 -9.31
N ASP A 303 -24.28 -12.63 -9.17
CA ASP A 303 -25.04 -11.61 -9.90
C ASP A 303 -24.57 -10.18 -9.61
N CYS A 304 -24.00 -9.94 -8.42
CA CYS A 304 -23.37 -8.67 -8.05
C CYS A 304 -21.98 -8.46 -8.67
N VAL A 305 -21.35 -9.49 -9.25
CA VAL A 305 -20.04 -9.36 -9.91
C VAL A 305 -20.22 -8.65 -11.24
N ARG A 306 -19.64 -7.46 -11.40
CA ARG A 306 -19.79 -6.64 -12.64
C ARG A 306 -18.49 -5.94 -13.03
N PRO A 307 -18.31 -5.52 -14.30
CA PRO A 307 -17.19 -4.68 -14.69
C PRO A 307 -17.26 -3.28 -14.07
N SER A 308 -16.09 -2.63 -14.08
CA SER A 308 -15.90 -1.23 -13.72
C SER A 308 -15.00 -0.55 -14.75
N LYS A 309 -14.86 0.78 -14.69
CA LYS A 309 -13.93 1.50 -15.57
C LYS A 309 -12.46 1.06 -15.43
N LYS A 310 -12.07 0.57 -14.25
CA LYS A 310 -10.67 0.23 -13.92
C LYS A 310 -10.37 -1.27 -13.96
N ASN A 311 -11.39 -2.10 -13.76
CA ASN A 311 -11.24 -3.53 -13.52
C ASN A 311 -12.29 -4.32 -14.31
N SER A 312 -11.86 -5.43 -14.91
CA SER A 312 -12.72 -6.35 -15.67
C SER A 312 -13.90 -6.86 -14.84
N TRP A 313 -13.68 -7.12 -13.55
CA TRP A 313 -14.71 -7.54 -12.60
C TRP A 313 -14.47 -6.90 -11.23
N ILE A 314 -15.55 -6.56 -10.54
CA ILE A 314 -15.57 -6.13 -9.14
C ILE A 314 -16.72 -6.82 -8.40
N PHE A 315 -16.52 -7.05 -7.11
CA PHE A 315 -17.58 -7.39 -6.15
C PHE A 315 -17.34 -6.58 -4.89
N GLU A 316 -18.25 -5.67 -4.58
CA GLU A 316 -18.16 -4.79 -3.43
C GLU A 316 -19.51 -4.81 -2.68
N VAL A 317 -19.42 -4.97 -1.37
CA VAL A 317 -20.56 -4.94 -0.45
C VAL A 317 -20.26 -3.91 0.62
N LYS A 318 -21.18 -2.96 0.80
CA LYS A 318 -21.01 -1.80 1.69
C LYS A 318 -22.25 -1.62 2.54
N THR A 319 -22.12 -0.92 3.66
CA THR A 319 -23.24 -0.51 4.50
C THR A 319 -23.60 0.95 4.21
N ALA A 320 -24.87 1.29 4.39
CA ALA A 320 -25.38 2.65 4.30
C ALA A 320 -26.45 2.81 5.37
N SER A 321 -26.34 3.83 6.24
CA SER A 321 -27.38 4.13 7.22
C SER A 321 -28.67 4.51 6.49
N LEU A 322 -29.77 3.87 6.86
CA LEU A 322 -31.11 4.10 6.31
C LEU A 322 -32.04 4.63 7.41
N PHE A 323 -33.18 5.18 7.01
CA PHE A 323 -34.22 5.62 7.94
C PHE A 323 -35.01 4.42 8.48
N SER A 324 -35.17 4.34 9.80
CA SER A 324 -36.08 3.42 10.49
C SER A 324 -37.37 4.16 10.84
N ILE A 325 -38.49 3.70 10.28
CA ILE A 325 -39.82 4.24 10.64
C ILE A 325 -40.18 3.85 12.07
N GLU A 326 -39.79 2.65 12.51
CA GLU A 326 -40.13 2.12 13.83
C GLU A 326 -39.44 2.91 14.95
N GLU A 327 -38.15 3.19 14.78
CA GLU A 327 -37.35 3.94 15.75
C GLU A 327 -37.49 5.46 15.57
N MET A 328 -38.13 5.89 14.48
CA MET A 328 -38.17 7.29 14.03
C MET A 328 -36.75 7.91 14.01
N ASN A 329 -35.76 7.11 13.64
CA ASN A 329 -34.34 7.45 13.72
C ASN A 329 -33.53 6.70 12.65
N PHE A 330 -32.22 6.90 12.60
CA PHE A 330 -31.33 6.19 11.69
C PHE A 330 -31.06 4.77 12.19
N ASP A 331 -31.10 3.81 11.27
CA ASP A 331 -30.81 2.40 11.54
C ASP A 331 -29.41 2.26 12.16
N SER A 332 -29.38 1.77 13.40
CA SER A 332 -28.17 1.56 14.19
C SER A 332 -27.32 0.38 13.69
N ASN A 333 -27.90 -0.53 12.89
CA ASN A 333 -27.23 -1.70 12.35
C ASN A 333 -27.58 -1.95 10.87
N PRO A 334 -27.10 -1.10 9.95
CA PRO A 334 -27.49 -1.16 8.55
C PRO A 334 -27.05 -2.45 7.87
N ALA A 335 -28.02 -3.16 7.29
CA ALA A 335 -27.75 -4.39 6.56
C ALA A 335 -26.81 -4.14 5.36
N PRO A 336 -25.77 -4.99 5.15
CA PRO A 336 -24.81 -4.81 4.06
C PRO A 336 -25.47 -5.04 2.70
N MET A 337 -25.29 -4.11 1.77
CA MET A 337 -25.86 -4.11 0.43
C MET A 337 -24.78 -4.16 -0.65
N CYS A 338 -25.15 -4.62 -1.85
CA CYS A 338 -24.26 -4.50 -3.01
C CYS A 338 -23.94 -3.02 -3.29
N VAL A 339 -22.75 -2.74 -3.83
CA VAL A 339 -22.28 -1.37 -4.08
C VAL A 339 -23.26 -0.54 -4.93
N ASP A 340 -23.98 -1.17 -5.86
CA ASP A 340 -24.95 -0.46 -6.71
C ASP A 340 -26.17 0.04 -5.92
N CYS A 341 -26.64 -0.71 -4.92
CA CYS A 341 -27.73 -0.28 -4.04
C CYS A 341 -27.28 0.82 -3.08
N VAL A 342 -26.04 0.75 -2.58
CA VAL A 342 -25.46 1.81 -1.74
C VAL A 342 -25.28 3.10 -2.53
N ASP A 343 -24.72 3.02 -3.74
CA ASP A 343 -24.56 4.18 -4.62
C ASP A 343 -25.92 4.80 -4.97
N MET A 344 -26.95 3.98 -5.21
CA MET A 344 -28.32 4.44 -5.40
C MET A 344 -28.84 5.18 -4.16
N ALA A 345 -28.75 4.59 -2.97
CA ALA A 345 -29.23 5.19 -1.73
C ALA A 345 -28.55 6.54 -1.43
N LEU A 346 -27.24 6.63 -1.65
CA LEU A 346 -26.49 7.87 -1.46
C LEU A 346 -26.90 8.96 -2.45
N ASN A 347 -27.12 8.62 -3.73
CA ASN A 347 -27.49 9.61 -4.74
C ASN A 347 -28.96 10.05 -4.60
N PHE A 348 -29.87 9.10 -4.37
CA PHE A 348 -31.27 9.41 -4.16
C PHE A 348 -31.47 10.25 -2.88
N GLY A 349 -30.75 9.92 -1.81
CA GLY A 349 -30.80 10.69 -0.57
C GLY A 349 -30.27 12.12 -0.73
N ARG A 350 -29.26 12.33 -1.58
CA ARG A 350 -28.79 13.69 -1.93
C ARG A 350 -29.84 14.48 -2.69
N GLU A 351 -30.57 13.86 -3.61
CA GLU A 351 -31.65 14.50 -4.36
C GLU A 351 -32.78 14.94 -3.42
N VAL A 352 -33.20 14.07 -2.50
CA VAL A 352 -34.21 14.40 -1.47
C VAL A 352 -33.74 15.55 -0.57
N LEU A 353 -32.50 15.49 -0.06
CA LEU A 353 -31.97 16.52 0.83
C LEU A 353 -31.82 17.89 0.18
N GLU A 354 -31.54 17.91 -1.12
CA GLU A 354 -31.50 19.15 -1.89
C GLU A 354 -32.90 19.74 -2.02
N LEU A 355 -33.89 18.92 -2.41
CA LEU A 355 -35.29 19.34 -2.54
C LEU A 355 -35.92 19.77 -1.21
N SER A 356 -35.47 19.20 -0.08
CA SER A 356 -35.97 19.58 1.24
C SER A 356 -35.33 20.84 1.81
N GLY A 357 -34.21 21.31 1.23
CA GLY A 357 -33.42 22.40 1.81
C GLY A 357 -32.73 22.04 3.15
N LYS A 358 -32.72 20.76 3.54
CA LYS A 358 -32.14 20.28 4.82
C LYS A 358 -30.76 19.63 4.68
N ARG A 359 -30.08 19.86 3.55
CA ARG A 359 -28.78 19.25 3.22
C ARG A 359 -27.71 19.42 4.30
N SER A 360 -27.68 20.55 5.01
CA SER A 360 -26.72 20.87 6.07
C SER A 360 -27.02 20.18 7.41
N MET A 361 -28.25 19.68 7.61
CA MET A 361 -28.68 19.10 8.89
C MET A 361 -28.47 17.59 8.97
N ILE A 362 -28.27 16.91 7.83
CA ILE A 362 -28.14 15.45 7.75
C ILE A 362 -26.78 15.07 7.17
N GLN A 363 -25.95 14.42 8.00
CA GLN A 363 -24.60 14.01 7.63
C GLN A 363 -24.58 12.92 6.55
N PHE A 364 -25.46 11.91 6.66
CA PHE A 364 -25.47 10.74 5.79
C PHE A 364 -26.64 10.80 4.81
N PRO A 365 -26.42 11.03 3.49
CA PRO A 365 -27.52 11.22 2.56
C PRO A 365 -28.51 10.06 2.49
N SER A 366 -28.03 8.82 2.59
CA SER A 366 -28.90 7.63 2.52
C SER A 366 -29.87 7.52 3.70
N SER A 367 -29.61 8.21 4.81
CA SER A 367 -30.36 8.03 6.06
C SER A 367 -31.75 8.65 6.06
N VAL A 368 -32.15 9.32 4.97
CA VAL A 368 -33.52 9.81 4.76
C VAL A 368 -34.40 8.80 4.03
N LEU A 369 -33.82 7.69 3.55
CA LEU A 369 -34.50 6.68 2.76
C LEU A 369 -34.67 5.40 3.57
N THR A 370 -35.79 4.72 3.40
CA THR A 370 -36.04 3.40 3.97
C THR A 370 -35.61 2.30 3.00
N LEU A 371 -35.31 1.10 3.51
CA LEU A 371 -35.01 -0.06 2.66
C LEU A 371 -36.19 -0.41 1.73
N LYS A 372 -37.43 -0.21 2.19
CA LYS A 372 -38.64 -0.44 1.39
C LYS A 372 -38.69 0.49 0.17
N GLU A 373 -38.48 1.78 0.36
CA GLU A 373 -38.45 2.76 -0.74
C GLU A 373 -37.37 2.42 -1.78
N LEU A 374 -36.18 1.99 -1.33
CA LEU A 374 -35.11 1.55 -2.22
C LEU A 374 -35.49 0.31 -3.03
N ARG A 375 -36.17 -0.67 -2.40
CA ARG A 375 -36.67 -1.89 -3.07
C ARG A 375 -37.71 -1.58 -4.14
N GLU A 376 -38.56 -0.57 -3.92
CA GLU A 376 -39.62 -0.21 -4.86
C GLU A 376 -39.07 0.34 -6.18
N ILE A 377 -37.97 1.08 -6.12
CA ILE A 377 -37.41 1.82 -7.26
C ILE A 377 -36.34 1.05 -8.04
N VAL A 378 -35.68 0.07 -7.43
CA VAL A 378 -34.53 -0.62 -8.05
C VAL A 378 -34.96 -1.59 -9.15
N ILE A 379 -34.25 -1.56 -10.28
CA ILE A 379 -34.31 -2.59 -11.31
C ILE A 379 -32.98 -3.34 -11.27
N ALA A 380 -33.01 -4.52 -10.64
CA ALA A 380 -31.88 -5.42 -10.53
C ALA A 380 -31.46 -5.92 -11.92
N ARG A 381 -30.16 -5.91 -12.20
CA ARG A 381 -29.59 -6.43 -13.46
C ARG A 381 -28.36 -7.26 -13.14
N PRO A 382 -28.33 -8.57 -13.44
CA PRO A 382 -27.14 -9.38 -13.24
C PRO A 382 -25.93 -8.78 -13.96
N HIS A 383 -24.78 -8.80 -13.27
CA HIS A 383 -23.48 -8.35 -13.79
C HIS A 383 -23.43 -6.91 -14.32
N SER A 384 -24.44 -6.09 -14.00
CA SER A 384 -24.60 -4.72 -14.50
C SER A 384 -24.98 -3.79 -13.36
N GLN A 385 -24.79 -2.50 -13.55
CA GLN A 385 -25.33 -1.50 -12.61
C GLN A 385 -26.86 -1.54 -12.61
N HIS A 386 -27.50 -1.06 -11.56
CA HIS A 386 -28.97 -0.96 -11.52
C HIS A 386 -29.52 0.04 -12.56
N LYS A 387 -30.78 -0.18 -12.95
CA LYS A 387 -31.66 0.86 -13.51
C LYS A 387 -32.69 1.22 -12.44
N PHE A 388 -33.45 2.29 -12.68
CA PHE A 388 -34.37 2.83 -11.69
C PHE A 388 -35.73 3.09 -12.33
N LYS A 389 -36.80 2.90 -11.56
CA LYS A 389 -38.17 3.26 -11.95
C LYS A 389 -38.40 4.74 -11.68
N ASN A 390 -38.02 5.60 -12.64
CA ASN A 390 -38.03 7.06 -12.44
C ASN A 390 -39.43 7.59 -12.08
N GLU A 391 -40.49 7.06 -12.68
CA GLU A 391 -41.88 7.42 -12.35
C GLU A 391 -42.24 7.13 -10.88
N VAL A 392 -41.74 6.02 -10.32
CA VAL A 392 -41.95 5.68 -8.91
C VAL A 392 -41.16 6.63 -8.02
N ILE A 393 -39.93 6.97 -8.41
CA ILE A 393 -39.09 7.94 -7.69
C ILE A 393 -39.80 9.30 -7.62
N ASP A 394 -40.30 9.81 -8.75
CA ASP A 394 -41.00 11.11 -8.80
C ASP A 394 -42.26 11.11 -7.94
N ARG A 395 -42.96 9.97 -7.86
CA ARG A 395 -44.14 9.81 -7.00
C ARG A 395 -43.82 9.83 -5.51
N ILE A 396 -42.74 9.19 -5.08
CA ILE A 396 -42.43 9.03 -3.63
C ILE A 396 -41.58 10.18 -3.05
N ILE A 397 -40.89 10.95 -3.90
CA ILE A 397 -40.05 12.09 -3.46
C ILE A 397 -40.80 13.06 -2.55
N PRO A 398 -42.02 13.55 -2.88
CA PRO A 398 -42.72 14.53 -2.06
C PRO A 398 -42.97 14.05 -0.63
N ASP A 399 -43.36 12.79 -0.46
CA ASP A 399 -43.63 12.19 0.85
C ASP A 399 -42.35 12.08 1.69
N ILE A 400 -41.25 11.68 1.06
CA ILE A 400 -39.93 11.59 1.71
C ILE A 400 -39.45 12.99 2.11
N VAL A 401 -39.57 13.99 1.23
CA VAL A 401 -39.19 15.37 1.52
C VAL A 401 -39.99 15.90 2.71
N GLN A 402 -41.31 15.68 2.73
CA GLN A 402 -42.15 16.11 3.85
C GLN A 402 -41.74 15.42 5.16
N ARG A 403 -41.42 14.12 5.13
CA ARG A 403 -40.89 13.39 6.30
C ARG A 403 -39.59 14.01 6.80
N VAL A 404 -38.65 14.31 5.90
CA VAL A 404 -37.36 14.90 6.25
C VAL A 404 -37.52 16.28 6.88
N VAL A 405 -38.37 17.13 6.30
CA VAL A 405 -38.66 18.47 6.84
C VAL A 405 -39.22 18.35 8.26
N LYS A 406 -40.26 17.52 8.47
CA LYS A 406 -40.85 17.29 9.80
C LYS A 406 -39.83 16.76 10.81
N PHE A 407 -39.00 15.80 10.41
CA PHE A 407 -37.97 15.24 11.28
C PHE A 407 -36.94 16.30 11.69
N CYS A 408 -36.42 17.09 10.74
CA CYS A 408 -35.45 18.12 11.03
C CYS A 408 -36.02 19.29 11.84
N ASP A 409 -37.26 19.69 11.57
CA ASP A 409 -37.94 20.78 12.31
C ASP A 409 -38.29 20.37 13.74
N GLY A 410 -38.43 19.07 14.02
CA GLY A 410 -38.60 18.56 15.39
C GLY A 410 -37.29 18.38 16.19
N LEU A 411 -36.13 18.59 15.54
CA LEU A 411 -34.81 18.56 16.18
C LEU A 411 -34.31 19.95 16.61
N THR A 412 -34.96 21.01 16.09
CA THR A 412 -34.83 22.41 16.55
C THR A 412 -35.84 22.71 17.63
#